data_AF-A0A3N5DY04-F1
#
_entry.id   AF-A0A3N5DY04-F1
#
_cell.length_a   1.000
_cell.length_b   1.000
_cell.length_c   1.000
_cell.angle_alpha   90.00
_cell.angle_beta   90.00
_cell.angle_gamma   90.00
#
_symmetry.space_group_name_H-M   'P 1'
#
loop_
_entity.id
_entity.type
_entity.pdbx_description
1 polymer ?
#
loop_
_entity_poly.entity_id
_entity_poly.type
_entity_poly.pdbx_seq_one_letter_code
_entity_poly.pdbx_strand_id
1 'polypeptide(L)'
;MIEQKHKLFLIKIAYWLGVIADAVWAVGLMFPQVFAILTSTPDFNPNLQFRLVMYIGGILMTGWTILLIWAVRKPIERRFIILLTAILTVGLFFVSLKGFLEGNTSNIWILIKIPTLFFFMVSSYFLARNIDNANKVQ
;
A
#
# COMPACT_ATOMS: atom_id res chain seq x y z
N MET A 1 12.81 21.56 17.90
CA MET A 1 13.19 20.13 17.98
C MET A 1 12.01 19.17 18.18
N ILE A 2 11.04 19.48 19.06
CA ILE A 2 9.88 18.59 19.36
C ILE A 2 8.94 18.41 18.14
N GLU A 3 8.71 19.48 17.38
CA GLU A 3 7.86 19.46 16.19
C GLU A 3 8.44 18.56 15.06
N GLN A 4 9.77 18.58 14.89
CA GLN A 4 10.46 17.75 13.90
C GLN A 4 10.37 16.25 14.24
N LYS A 5 10.46 15.89 15.53
CA LYS A 5 10.28 14.50 15.98
C LYS A 5 8.87 13.98 15.72
N HIS A 6 7.84 14.80 15.96
CA HIS A 6 6.44 14.43 15.65
C HIS A 6 6.21 14.24 14.15
N LYS A 7 6.75 15.14 13.31
CA LYS A 7 6.66 15.02 11.86
C LYS A 7 7.32 13.73 11.35
N LEU A 8 8.51 13.40 11.84
CA LEU A 8 9.19 12.16 11.48
C LEU A 8 8.42 10.92 11.91
N PHE A 9 7.76 10.96 13.07
CA PHE A 9 6.91 9.86 13.54
C PHE A 9 5.69 9.63 12.63
N LEU A 10 5.00 10.70 12.22
CA LEU A 10 3.88 10.63 11.28
C LEU A 10 4.29 10.04 9.93
N ILE A 11 5.45 10.44 9.40
CA ILE A 11 6.00 9.86 8.17
C ILE A 11 6.19 8.36 8.32
N LYS A 12 6.82 7.92 9.43
CA LYS A 12 7.06 6.50 9.69
C LYS A 12 5.77 5.68 9.82
N ILE A 13 4.72 6.25 10.42
CA ILE A 13 3.41 5.59 10.50
C ILE A 13 2.86 5.32 9.10
N ALA A 14 2.91 6.30 8.19
CA ALA A 14 2.41 6.12 6.83
C ALA A 14 3.17 4.99 6.08
N TYR A 15 4.49 4.91 6.26
CA TYR A 15 5.28 3.80 5.72
C TYR A 15 4.88 2.45 6.33
N TRP A 16 4.72 2.37 7.65
CA TRP A 16 4.31 1.13 8.33
C TRP A 16 2.90 0.68 7.94
N LEU A 17 1.96 1.61 7.75
CA LEU A 17 0.63 1.30 7.23
C LEU A 17 0.71 0.69 5.83
N GLY A 18 1.58 1.23 4.96
CA GLY A 18 1.88 0.65 3.65
C GLY A 18 2.47 -0.76 3.75
N VAL A 19 3.48 -0.96 4.60
CA VAL A 19 4.11 -2.27 4.84
C VAL A 19 3.08 -3.31 5.28
N ILE A 20 2.23 -2.97 6.25
CA ILE A 20 1.20 -3.89 6.75
C ILE A 20 0.17 -4.18 5.66
N ALA A 21 -0.26 -3.15 4.93
CA ALA A 21 -1.22 -3.32 3.84
C ALA A 21 -0.70 -4.25 2.74
N ASP A 22 0.54 -4.06 2.31
CA ASP A 22 1.18 -4.88 1.27
C ASP A 22 1.47 -6.29 1.77
N ALA A 23 1.91 -6.45 3.03
CA ALA A 23 2.16 -7.77 3.62
C ALA A 23 0.88 -8.61 3.70
N VAL A 24 -0.24 -8.01 4.13
CA VAL A 24 -1.54 -8.70 4.16
C VAL A 24 -1.94 -9.16 2.76
N TRP A 25 -1.75 -8.32 1.74
CA TRP A 25 -2.05 -8.68 0.35
C TRP A 25 -1.08 -9.71 -0.21
N ALA A 26 0.20 -9.66 0.13
CA ALA A 26 1.19 -10.65 -0.25
C ALA A 26 0.78 -12.05 0.26
N VAL A 27 0.40 -12.15 1.54
CA VAL A 27 -0.10 -13.39 2.13
C VAL A 27 -1.41 -13.82 1.47
N GLY A 28 -2.36 -12.89 1.27
CA GLY A 28 -3.60 -13.16 0.56
C GLY A 28 -3.37 -13.79 -0.82
N LEU A 29 -2.47 -13.20 -1.60
CA LEU A 29 -2.19 -13.67 -2.96
C LEU A 29 -1.36 -14.96 -3.01
N MET A 30 -0.55 -15.25 -1.98
CA MET A 30 0.17 -16.52 -1.85
C MET A 30 -0.72 -17.67 -1.39
N PHE A 31 -1.78 -17.36 -0.64
CA PHE A 31 -2.68 -18.35 -0.07
C PHE A 31 -4.12 -18.07 -0.51
N PRO A 32 -4.66 -18.79 -1.52
CA PRO A 32 -6.00 -18.58 -2.04
C PRO A 32 -7.11 -18.54 -0.97
N GLN A 33 -6.96 -19.31 0.11
CA GLN A 33 -7.90 -19.31 1.24
C GLN A 33 -7.91 -17.97 1.99
N VAL A 34 -6.76 -17.32 2.14
CA VAL A 34 -6.66 -16.00 2.77
C VAL A 34 -7.25 -14.93 1.84
N PHE A 35 -7.00 -15.03 0.53
CA PHE A 35 -7.66 -14.17 -0.46
C PHE A 35 -9.19 -14.28 -0.41
N ALA A 36 -9.71 -15.50 -0.27
CA ALA A 36 -11.14 -15.78 -0.16
C ALA A 36 -11.77 -15.03 1.03
N ILE A 37 -11.10 -15.05 2.18
CA ILE A 37 -11.52 -14.33 3.38
C ILE A 37 -11.48 -12.82 3.16
N LEU A 38 -10.38 -12.30 2.61
CA LEU A 38 -10.21 -10.86 2.38
C LEU A 38 -11.23 -10.28 1.41
N THR A 39 -11.64 -11.07 0.40
CA THR A 39 -12.60 -10.63 -0.62
C THR A 39 -14.04 -11.08 -0.32
N SER A 40 -14.26 -11.78 0.81
CA SER A 40 -15.53 -12.41 1.17
C SER A 40 -16.10 -13.30 0.07
N THR A 41 -15.25 -14.13 -0.55
CA THR A 41 -15.61 -15.09 -1.60
C THR A 41 -15.46 -16.54 -1.08
N PRO A 42 -16.48 -17.08 -0.37
CA PRO A 42 -16.35 -18.35 0.35
C PRO A 42 -16.08 -19.57 -0.55
N ASP A 43 -16.54 -19.55 -1.81
CA ASP A 43 -16.33 -20.65 -2.77
C ASP A 43 -15.17 -20.39 -3.76
N PHE A 44 -14.18 -19.61 -3.32
CA PHE A 44 -13.07 -19.23 -4.19
C PHE A 44 -12.12 -20.41 -4.45
N ASN A 45 -12.32 -21.08 -5.58
CA ASN A 45 -11.45 -22.15 -6.08
C ASN A 45 -10.78 -21.75 -7.40
N PRO A 46 -9.61 -21.08 -7.35
CA PRO A 46 -8.96 -20.58 -8.54
C PRO A 46 -8.39 -21.72 -9.40
N ASN A 47 -8.64 -21.64 -10.71
CA ASN A 47 -7.96 -22.51 -11.67
C ASN A 47 -6.44 -22.27 -11.66
N LEU A 48 -5.67 -23.14 -12.33
CA LEU A 48 -4.21 -23.04 -12.34
C LEU A 48 -3.72 -21.67 -12.86
N GLN A 49 -4.33 -21.16 -13.92
CA GLN A 49 -3.95 -19.87 -14.51
C GLN A 49 -4.16 -18.70 -13.53
N PHE A 50 -5.31 -18.65 -12.88
CA PHE A 50 -5.62 -17.61 -11.90
C PHE A 50 -4.66 -17.67 -10.71
N ARG A 51 -4.34 -18.87 -10.22
CA ARG A 51 -3.39 -19.07 -9.13
C ARG A 51 -1.97 -18.63 -9.49
N LEU A 52 -1.52 -18.85 -10.73
CA LEU A 52 -0.24 -18.32 -11.19
C LEU A 52 -0.23 -16.79 -11.21
N VAL A 53 -1.30 -16.16 -11.68
CA VAL A 53 -1.46 -14.69 -11.66
C VAL A 53 -1.45 -14.17 -10.21
N MET A 54 -2.14 -14.86 -9.30
CA MET A 54 -2.11 -14.53 -7.87
C MET A 54 -0.69 -14.60 -7.33
N TYR A 55 0.06 -15.67 -7.59
CA TYR A 55 1.44 -15.80 -7.10
C TYR A 55 2.37 -14.72 -7.66
N ILE A 56 2.23 -14.36 -8.93
CA ILE A 56 2.96 -13.22 -9.51
C ILE A 56 2.63 -11.93 -8.74
N GLY A 57 1.33 -11.68 -8.49
CA GLY A 57 0.90 -10.55 -7.67
C GLY A 57 1.44 -10.60 -6.24
N GLY A 58 1.48 -11.78 -5.61
CA GLY A 58 2.01 -11.98 -4.26
C GLY A 58 3.51 -11.72 -4.16
N ILE A 59 4.29 -12.16 -5.16
CA ILE A 59 5.73 -11.87 -5.24
C ILE A 59 5.94 -10.36 -5.40
N LEU A 60 5.16 -9.73 -6.27
CA LEU A 60 5.23 -8.28 -6.48
C LEU A 60 4.91 -7.52 -5.18
N MET A 61 3.83 -7.88 -4.48
CA MET A 61 3.47 -7.28 -3.18
C MET A 61 4.54 -7.52 -2.10
N THR A 62 5.18 -8.68 -2.11
CA THR A 62 6.33 -8.96 -1.22
C THR A 62 7.51 -8.05 -1.53
N GLY A 63 7.81 -7.84 -2.82
CA GLY A 63 8.83 -6.90 -3.27
C GLY A 63 8.55 -5.47 -2.78
N TRP A 64 7.30 -4.99 -2.92
CA TRP A 64 6.89 -3.68 -2.42
C TRP A 64 6.98 -3.58 -0.89
N THR A 65 6.58 -4.63 -0.18
CA THR A 65 6.70 -4.70 1.29
C THR A 65 8.15 -4.51 1.72
N ILE A 66 9.09 -5.25 1.11
CA ILE A 66 10.53 -5.15 1.41
C ILE A 66 11.05 -3.75 1.07
N LEU A 67 10.62 -3.18 -0.06
CA LEU A 67 11.02 -1.84 -0.49
C LEU A 67 10.55 -0.76 0.50
N LEU A 68 9.32 -0.87 1.02
CA LEU A 68 8.79 0.04 2.04
C LEU A 68 9.50 -0.12 3.40
N ILE A 69 9.81 -1.36 3.82
CA ILE A 69 10.64 -1.62 5.00
C ILE A 69 12.03 -1.00 4.85
N TRP A 70 12.62 -1.09 3.65
CA TRP A 70 13.87 -0.42 3.36
C TRP A 70 13.73 1.10 3.38
N ALA A 71 12.64 1.65 2.84
CA ALA A 71 12.38 3.07 2.80
C ALA A 71 12.19 3.68 4.21
N VAL A 72 11.55 2.96 5.14
CA VAL A 72 11.26 3.46 6.50
C VAL A 72 12.52 3.74 7.32
N ARG A 73 13.65 3.11 6.98
CA ARG A 73 14.95 3.37 7.64
C ARG A 73 15.45 4.78 7.34
N LYS A 74 15.13 5.32 6.16
CA LYS A 74 15.55 6.65 5.70
C LYS A 74 14.44 7.34 4.91
N PRO A 75 13.33 7.71 5.56
CA PRO A 75 12.11 8.08 4.86
C PRO A 75 12.19 9.45 4.13
N ILE A 76 13.07 10.34 4.59
CA ILE A 76 13.28 11.67 3.96
C ILE A 76 14.08 11.54 2.67
N GLU A 77 15.20 10.80 2.72
CA GLU A 77 16.05 10.52 1.55
C GLU A 77 15.31 9.69 0.50
N ARG A 78 14.42 8.78 0.95
CA ARG A 78 13.71 7.80 0.10
C ARG A 78 12.24 8.11 -0.11
N ARG A 79 11.86 9.39 -0.02
CA ARG A 79 10.47 9.86 -0.19
C ARG A 79 9.85 9.51 -1.54
N PHE A 80 10.66 9.28 -2.58
CA PHE A 80 10.15 8.86 -3.88
C PHE A 80 9.48 7.48 -3.85
N ILE A 81 9.88 6.60 -2.92
CA ILE A 81 9.29 5.26 -2.81
C ILE A 81 7.82 5.35 -2.39
N ILE A 82 7.50 6.17 -1.37
CA ILE A 82 6.11 6.33 -0.93
C ILE A 82 5.24 7.04 -1.97
N LEU A 83 5.83 7.95 -2.75
CA LEU A 83 5.14 8.58 -3.88
C LEU A 83 4.83 7.56 -4.99
N LEU A 84 5.79 6.68 -5.31
CA LEU A 84 5.58 5.62 -6.29
C LEU A 84 4.48 4.65 -5.83
N THR A 85 4.48 4.26 -4.56
CA THR A 85 3.41 3.44 -3.97
C THR A 85 2.06 4.16 -4.03
N ALA A 86 2.02 5.48 -3.79
CA ALA A 86 0.79 6.26 -3.93
C ALA A 86 0.25 6.21 -5.38
N ILE A 87 1.11 6.32 -6.39
CA ILE A 87 0.69 6.20 -7.80
C ILE A 87 0.11 4.81 -8.08
N LEU A 88 0.73 3.74 -7.57
CA LEU A 88 0.21 2.38 -7.74
C LEU A 88 -1.15 2.19 -7.07
N THR A 89 -1.38 2.82 -5.92
CA THR A 89 -2.69 2.74 -5.23
C THR A 89 -3.81 3.34 -6.08
N VAL A 90 -3.54 4.35 -6.93
CA VAL A 90 -4.52 4.88 -7.89
C VAL A 90 -4.89 3.82 -8.94
N GLY A 91 -3.93 3.06 -9.45
CA GLY A 91 -4.21 1.94 -10.36
C GLY A 91 -5.11 0.88 -9.70
N LEU A 92 -4.79 0.51 -8.45
CA LEU A 92 -5.60 -0.43 -7.67
C LEU A 92 -7.02 0.10 -7.40
N PHE A 93 -7.18 1.42 -7.24
CA PHE A 93 -8.49 2.05 -7.08
C PHE A 93 -9.38 1.77 -8.29
N PHE A 94 -8.86 1.98 -9.51
CA PHE A 94 -9.64 1.73 -10.72
C PHE A 94 -10.00 0.26 -10.90
N VAL A 95 -9.10 -0.66 -10.54
CA VAL A 95 -9.40 -2.10 -10.55
C VAL A 95 -10.53 -2.42 -9.57
N SER A 96 -10.47 -1.91 -8.35
CA SER A 96 -11.50 -2.12 -7.34
C SER A 96 -12.83 -1.47 -7.72
N LEU A 97 -12.79 -0.29 -8.34
CA LEU A 97 -13.97 0.42 -8.82
C LEU A 97 -14.66 -0.36 -9.95
N LYS A 98 -13.90 -0.87 -10.92
CA LYS A 98 -14.45 -1.70 -11.99
C LYS A 98 -15.12 -2.96 -11.42
N GLY A 99 -14.47 -3.65 -10.48
CA GLY A 99 -15.04 -4.83 -9.83
C GLY A 99 -16.34 -4.51 -9.08
N PHE A 100 -16.43 -3.37 -8.42
CA PHE A 100 -17.65 -2.92 -7.75
C PHE A 100 -18.78 -2.63 -8.74
N LEU A 101 -18.48 -1.94 -9.84
CA LEU A 101 -19.47 -1.66 -10.91
C LEU A 101 -19.99 -2.93 -11.58
N GLU A 102 -19.19 -3.99 -11.65
CA GLU A 102 -19.57 -5.32 -12.15
C GLU A 102 -20.37 -6.16 -11.13
N GLY A 103 -20.70 -5.59 -9.97
CA GLY A 103 -21.58 -6.21 -8.96
C GLY A 103 -20.85 -6.85 -7.78
N ASN A 104 -19.52 -6.77 -7.71
CA ASN A 104 -18.75 -7.29 -6.58
C ASN A 104 -18.75 -6.29 -5.40
N THR A 105 -19.90 -6.17 -4.74
CA THR A 105 -20.16 -5.21 -3.66
C THR A 105 -19.45 -5.56 -2.35
N SER A 106 -18.98 -6.79 -2.18
CA SER A 106 -18.18 -7.19 -1.00
C SER A 106 -16.82 -6.50 -0.93
N ASN A 107 -16.33 -5.95 -2.05
CA ASN A 107 -15.06 -5.23 -2.12
C ASN A 107 -15.15 -3.75 -1.68
N ILE A 108 -16.27 -3.29 -1.12
CA ILE A 108 -16.45 -1.88 -0.70
C ILE A 108 -15.37 -1.42 0.31
N TRP A 109 -14.90 -2.33 1.17
CA TRP A 109 -13.84 -2.04 2.13
C TRP A 109 -12.50 -1.74 1.44
N ILE A 110 -12.22 -2.37 0.30
CA ILE A 110 -11.02 -2.13 -0.52
C ILE A 110 -11.10 -0.73 -1.14
N LEU A 111 -12.28 -0.39 -1.68
CA LEU A 111 -12.60 0.92 -2.23
C LEU A 111 -12.43 2.06 -1.23
N ILE A 112 -12.71 1.82 0.06
CA ILE A 112 -12.49 2.80 1.14
C ILE A 112 -11.03 2.84 1.58
N LYS A 113 -10.38 1.67 1.73
CA LYS A 113 -8.98 1.57 2.19
C LYS A 113 -8.00 2.28 1.26
N ILE A 114 -8.17 2.13 -0.05
CA ILE A 114 -7.24 2.68 -1.06
C ILE A 114 -7.10 4.21 -0.98
N PRO A 115 -8.18 5.02 -1.03
CA PRO A 115 -8.07 6.47 -0.93
C PRO A 115 -7.56 6.91 0.44
N THR A 116 -7.87 6.20 1.52
CA THR A 116 -7.28 6.46 2.84
C THR A 116 -5.75 6.32 2.80
N LEU A 117 -5.25 5.19 2.28
CA LEU A 117 -3.80 4.96 2.16
C LEU A 117 -3.14 5.99 1.24
N PHE A 118 -3.77 6.32 0.11
CA PHE A 118 -3.28 7.34 -0.81
C PHE A 118 -3.09 8.69 -0.10
N PHE A 119 -4.09 9.13 0.67
CA PHE A 119 -4.01 10.37 1.43
C PHE A 119 -2.84 10.36 2.42
N PHE A 120 -2.69 9.29 3.21
CA PHE A 120 -1.56 9.16 4.14
C PHE A 120 -0.19 9.17 3.45
N MET A 121 -0.06 8.49 2.30
CA MET A 121 1.19 8.43 1.53
C MET A 121 1.56 9.81 0.96
N VAL A 122 0.58 10.53 0.40
CA VAL A 122 0.78 11.87 -0.16
C VAL A 122 1.12 12.87 0.94
N SER A 123 0.40 12.87 2.06
CA SER A 123 0.71 13.74 3.20
C SER A 123 2.13 13.47 3.73
N SER A 124 2.53 12.21 3.83
CA SER A 124 3.88 11.80 4.24
C SER A 124 4.96 12.32 3.27
N TYR A 125 4.71 12.25 1.96
CA TYR A 125 5.60 12.78 0.94
C TYR A 125 5.82 14.30 1.06
N PHE A 126 4.74 15.06 1.20
CA PHE A 126 4.82 16.52 1.37
C PHE A 126 5.54 16.89 2.68
N LEU A 127 5.27 16.16 3.76
CA LEU A 127 5.94 16.38 5.04
C LEU A 127 7.45 16.12 4.93
N ALA A 128 7.84 15.01 4.29
CA ALA A 128 9.24 14.66 4.06
C ALA A 128 9.96 15.69 3.18
N ARG A 129 9.28 16.20 2.13
CA ARG A 129 9.81 17.26 1.27
C ARG A 129 10.04 18.57 2.02
N ASN A 130 9.10 18.96 2.89
CA ASN A 130 9.22 20.19 3.68
C ASN A 130 10.41 20.13 4.64
N ILE A 131 10.68 18.97 5.25
CA ILE A 131 11.83 18.78 6.15
C ILE A 131 13.15 18.83 5.37
N ASP A 132 13.24 18.18 4.20
CA ASP A 132 14.44 18.21 3.36
C ASP A 132 14.79 19.62 2.89
N ASN A 133 13.78 20.42 2.52
CA ASN A 133 13.98 21.81 2.12
C ASN A 133 14.47 22.68 3.29
N ALA A 134 13.90 22.51 4.49
CA ALA A 134 14.33 23.25 5.67
C ALA A 134 15.79 22.96 6.04
N ASN A 135 16.24 21.71 5.86
CA ASN A 135 17.63 21.31 6.14
C ASN A 135 18.65 21.82 5.10
N LYS A 136 18.21 22.24 3.91
CA LYS A 136 19.08 22.78 2.85
C LYS A 136 19.29 24.30 2.94
N VAL A 137 18.48 24.98 3.75
CA VAL A 137 18.52 26.44 3.94
C VAL A 137 19.35 26.83 5.18
N GLN A 138 19.66 25.85 6.04
CA GLN A 138 20.61 25.97 7.16
C GLN A 138 22.02 25.56 6.73
#